data_AF-A0A1L9B3N8-F1
#
_entry.id   AF-A0A1L9B3N8-F1
#
_cell.length_a   1.000
_cell.length_b   1.000
_cell.length_c   1.000
_cell.angle_alpha   90.00
_cell.angle_beta   90.00
_cell.angle_gamma   90.00
#
_symmetry.space_group_name_H-M   'P 1'
#
loop_
_entity.id
_entity.type
_entity.pdbx_description
1 polymer ?
#
loop_
_entity_poly.entity_id
_entity_poly.type
_entity_poly.pdbx_seq_one_letter_code
_entity_poly.pdbx_strand_id
1 'polypeptide(L)'
;MKKSVLAGLSLVLAVPVFAGEPSTSTPVKPNPGRAVAPVGEAERYAQRCRGRAPNRDVWPQGTMLWGTRRGWDARQEPDERRSVLVSVELAPVRTLAPEMPPLRLEGGRLVASSAASRSLVGTVLRGVSSDGQPVEVAVCGAEPSPGDSELVWYRIEAWNPVAQQWENPCVASNQIPDPRVLAVRGVWDGSGAHQEVAGRFTLACENGVITKCIRWGYKPWASHNGQPLAELHQACTRMARADYCGNGQNHTRQDTAIDMYDRLGVLARTTERSAAWDPERASFEAAWAADGASCLARTRDRRALETVLRECPERFQAGPTVELGQGDRCTMQRTRVSPEAAPLRNRAY
;
A
#
# COMPACT_ATOMS: atom_id res chain seq x y z
N MET A 1 40.96 71.49 -14.43
CA MET A 1 40.86 72.51 -13.36
C MET A 1 39.70 72.17 -12.44
N LYS A 2 40.03 71.87 -11.17
CA LYS A 2 39.29 72.06 -9.90
C LYS A 2 37.75 72.26 -9.86
N LYS A 3 37.12 71.38 -9.04
CA LYS A 3 36.21 71.64 -7.88
C LYS A 3 34.78 72.14 -8.20
N SER A 4 33.68 71.77 -7.53
CA SER A 4 33.37 71.00 -6.32
C SER A 4 31.89 70.52 -6.42
N VAL A 5 31.52 69.42 -5.74
CA VAL A 5 30.12 69.03 -5.47
C VAL A 5 29.89 69.15 -3.96
N LEU A 6 28.84 69.88 -3.59
CA LEU A 6 28.40 70.09 -2.20
C LEU A 6 27.63 68.87 -1.68
N ALA A 7 27.93 68.51 -0.43
CA ALA A 7 27.27 67.46 0.34
C ALA A 7 25.91 67.92 0.90
N GLY A 8 24.89 67.05 0.82
CA GLY A 8 23.64 67.17 1.55
C GLY A 8 23.62 66.19 2.73
N LEU A 9 23.47 66.73 3.94
CA LEU A 9 23.51 66.01 5.22
C LEU A 9 22.13 65.37 5.52
N SER A 10 22.15 64.10 5.95
CA SER A 10 20.98 63.34 6.42
C SER A 10 20.58 63.72 7.85
N LEU A 11 19.28 63.66 8.16
CA LEU A 11 18.79 63.49 9.53
C LEU A 11 17.53 62.60 9.49
N VAL A 12 17.67 61.32 9.86
CA VAL A 12 16.54 60.44 10.21
C VAL A 12 16.82 59.90 11.60
N LEU A 13 15.95 60.27 12.54
CA LEU A 13 15.98 59.90 13.95
C LEU A 13 15.75 58.38 14.10
N ALA A 14 16.67 57.69 14.77
CA ALA A 14 16.48 56.32 15.23
C ALA A 14 15.77 56.32 16.59
N VAL A 15 14.64 55.62 16.69
CA VAL A 15 13.94 55.34 17.95
C VAL A 15 14.48 54.01 18.51
N PRO A 16 14.79 53.89 19.80
CA PRO A 16 15.28 52.63 20.38
C PRO A 16 14.14 51.63 20.51
N VAL A 17 14.30 50.45 19.90
CA VAL A 17 13.48 49.26 20.16
C VAL A 17 14.05 48.59 21.41
N PHE A 18 13.27 48.51 22.48
CA PHE A 18 13.60 47.71 23.66
C PHE A 18 13.60 46.22 23.28
N ALA A 19 14.76 45.57 23.44
CA ALA A 19 14.85 44.11 23.38
C ALA A 19 14.27 43.52 24.67
N GLY A 20 13.15 42.81 24.55
CA GLY A 20 12.65 41.93 25.61
C GLY A 20 13.49 40.65 25.67
N GLU A 21 13.89 40.24 26.87
CA GLU A 21 14.65 39.01 27.11
C GLU A 21 13.90 37.76 26.62
N PRO A 22 14.58 36.78 26.01
CA PRO A 22 13.97 35.50 25.71
C PRO A 22 13.80 34.68 26.99
N SER A 23 12.56 34.30 27.29
CA SER A 23 12.24 33.39 28.39
C SER A 23 12.85 32.01 28.14
N THR A 24 13.79 31.64 29.01
CA THR A 24 14.42 30.32 29.04
C THR A 24 13.48 29.31 29.71
N SER A 25 12.55 28.74 28.95
CA SER A 25 11.85 27.53 29.40
C SER A 25 12.74 26.31 29.15
N THR A 26 13.18 25.68 30.24
CA THR A 26 13.92 24.42 30.21
C THR A 26 12.99 23.30 29.71
N PRO A 27 13.42 22.38 28.82
CA PRO A 27 12.57 21.28 28.40
C PRO A 27 12.41 20.29 29.54
N VAL A 28 11.20 20.22 30.10
CA VAL A 28 10.83 19.20 31.09
C VAL A 28 10.88 17.83 30.41
N LYS A 29 11.75 16.93 30.91
CA LYS A 29 11.75 15.52 30.50
C LYS A 29 10.39 14.88 30.86
N PRO A 30 9.74 14.14 29.94
CA PRO A 30 8.46 13.51 30.23
C PRO A 30 8.61 12.43 31.31
N ASN A 31 7.72 12.49 32.30
CA ASN A 31 7.64 11.55 33.42
C ASN A 31 7.03 10.21 32.92
N PRO A 32 7.71 9.06 33.03
CA PRO A 32 7.33 7.83 32.33
C PRO A 32 6.12 7.08 32.93
N GLY A 33 5.36 7.69 33.84
CA GLY A 33 4.32 7.01 34.63
C GLY A 33 2.91 7.58 34.56
N ARG A 34 2.64 8.65 33.81
CA ARG A 34 1.28 9.22 33.72
C ARG A 34 0.59 8.71 32.45
N ALA A 35 -0.29 7.73 32.60
CA ALA A 35 -1.19 7.31 31.53
C ALA A 35 -1.94 8.55 31.00
N VAL A 36 -1.86 8.80 29.70
CA VAL A 36 -2.61 9.87 29.04
C VAL A 36 -4.09 9.55 29.19
N ALA A 37 -4.86 10.49 29.76
CA ALA A 37 -6.30 10.32 29.93
C ALA A 37 -6.97 10.14 28.55
N PRO A 38 -7.94 9.23 28.41
CA PRO A 38 -8.57 8.98 27.12
C PRO A 38 -9.29 10.22 26.60
N VAL A 39 -9.01 10.58 25.34
CA VAL A 39 -9.73 11.63 24.61
C VAL A 39 -11.22 11.27 24.53
N GLY A 40 -12.11 12.20 24.88
CA GLY A 40 -13.56 11.99 24.79
C GLY A 40 -14.04 11.74 23.36
N GLU A 41 -15.09 10.94 23.17
CA GLU A 41 -15.55 10.51 21.83
C GLU A 41 -15.85 11.68 20.89
N ALA A 42 -16.56 12.71 21.36
CA ALA A 42 -16.88 13.89 20.55
C ALA A 42 -15.61 14.65 20.10
N GLU A 43 -14.63 14.79 20.99
CA GLU A 43 -13.36 15.44 20.67
C GLU A 43 -12.54 14.61 19.69
N ARG A 44 -12.42 13.30 19.93
CA ARG A 44 -11.77 12.35 19.02
C ARG A 44 -12.34 12.48 17.62
N TYR A 45 -13.66 12.41 17.48
CA TYR A 45 -14.28 12.51 16.15
C TYR A 45 -14.07 13.89 15.53
N ALA A 46 -14.16 14.98 16.31
CA ALA A 46 -13.93 16.32 15.81
C ALA A 46 -12.51 16.53 15.25
N GLN A 47 -11.51 15.80 15.75
CA GLN A 47 -10.10 15.90 15.34
C GLN A 47 -9.75 15.17 14.03
N ARG A 48 -10.63 14.30 13.50
CA ARG A 48 -10.37 13.58 12.24
C ARG A 48 -10.16 14.54 11.07
N CYS A 49 -9.33 14.14 10.11
CA CYS A 49 -9.03 14.86 8.87
C CYS A 49 -8.47 16.28 9.07
N ARG A 50 -7.96 16.60 10.27
CA ARG A 50 -7.35 17.90 10.57
C ARG A 50 -5.88 17.99 10.16
N GLY A 51 -5.31 16.93 9.58
CA GLY A 51 -3.97 16.93 9.01
C GLY A 51 -2.90 17.22 10.06
N ARG A 52 -2.48 16.20 10.81
CA ARG A 52 -1.18 16.26 11.49
C ARG A 52 -0.10 15.78 10.52
N ALA A 53 0.95 16.58 10.38
CA ALA A 53 2.09 16.24 9.54
C ALA A 53 2.64 14.85 9.91
N PRO A 54 3.00 14.01 8.93
CA PRO A 54 3.54 12.69 9.21
C PRO A 54 4.81 12.80 10.04
N ASN A 55 4.95 11.93 11.03
CA ASN A 55 6.20 11.80 11.77
C ASN A 55 7.27 11.30 10.77
N ARG A 56 8.36 12.06 10.64
CA ARG A 56 9.45 11.79 9.68
C ARG A 56 10.35 10.68 10.22
N ASP A 57 9.86 9.45 10.28
CA ASP A 57 10.69 8.28 10.57
C ASP A 57 10.55 7.21 9.48
N VAL A 58 11.74 6.80 9.01
CA VAL A 58 12.16 5.75 8.06
C VAL A 58 11.12 5.05 7.15
N TRP A 59 11.51 4.98 5.89
CA TRP A 59 10.70 4.85 4.68
C TRP A 59 10.75 3.45 4.06
N PRO A 60 9.63 2.74 3.96
CA PRO A 60 9.44 1.75 2.91
C PRO A 60 8.57 2.35 1.80
N GLN A 61 9.18 2.66 0.65
CA GLN A 61 8.52 2.12 -0.54
C GLN A 61 8.44 0.60 -0.29
N GLY A 62 7.30 -0.06 -0.51
CA GLY A 62 7.06 -1.35 0.17
C GLY A 62 6.67 -2.54 -0.71
N THR A 63 7.09 -3.72 -0.26
CA THR A 63 6.61 -5.06 -0.64
C THR A 63 5.43 -5.53 0.22
N MET A 64 4.89 -4.60 1.00
CA MET A 64 3.76 -4.81 1.89
C MET A 64 2.51 -5.07 1.06
N LEU A 65 1.70 -6.03 1.51
CA LEU A 65 0.48 -6.41 0.82
C LEU A 65 -0.52 -5.24 0.77
N TRP A 66 -0.89 -4.72 1.95
CA TRP A 66 -1.81 -3.57 2.07
C TRP A 66 -1.11 -2.20 1.95
N GLY A 67 0.18 -2.12 2.28
CA GLY A 67 0.94 -0.85 2.35
C GLY A 67 0.69 -0.02 3.62
N THR A 68 -0.08 -0.56 4.56
CA THR A 68 -0.34 -0.01 5.90
C THR A 68 0.78 -0.38 6.88
N ARG A 69 0.82 0.33 8.02
CA ARG A 69 1.70 -0.02 9.15
C ARG A 69 1.37 -1.43 9.66
N ARG A 70 2.39 -2.14 10.16
CA ARG A 70 2.27 -3.49 10.72
C ARG A 70 1.72 -3.51 12.15
N GLY A 71 1.83 -2.38 12.85
CA GLY A 71 1.33 -2.17 14.20
C GLY A 71 1.35 -0.69 14.57
N TRP A 72 0.60 -0.32 15.61
CA TRP A 72 0.61 1.03 16.17
C TRP A 72 1.70 1.25 17.22
N ASP A 73 2.11 0.20 17.91
CA ASP A 73 3.18 0.22 18.90
C ASP A 73 4.50 -0.17 18.24
N ALA A 74 5.43 0.78 18.17
CA ALA A 74 6.77 0.57 17.60
C ALA A 74 7.62 -0.46 18.39
N ARG A 75 7.20 -0.84 19.60
CA ARG A 75 7.89 -1.86 20.42
C ARG A 75 7.52 -3.30 20.02
N GLN A 76 6.49 -3.50 19.21
CA GLN A 76 6.15 -4.83 18.72
C GLN A 76 7.12 -5.26 17.62
N GLU A 77 7.54 -6.52 17.65
CA GLU A 77 8.36 -7.10 16.59
C GLU A 77 7.64 -7.00 15.24
N PRO A 78 8.34 -6.58 14.18
CA PRO A 78 7.73 -6.33 12.88
C PRO A 78 7.42 -7.63 12.13
N ASP A 79 6.18 -8.08 12.20
CA ASP A 79 5.65 -9.15 11.34
C ASP A 79 5.10 -8.56 10.02
N GLU A 80 5.64 -8.99 8.89
CA GLU A 80 5.23 -8.52 7.56
C GLU A 80 3.85 -8.98 7.11
N ARG A 81 3.26 -9.95 7.81
CA ARG A 81 1.90 -10.45 7.56
C ARG A 81 0.85 -9.71 8.38
N ARG A 82 1.27 -8.82 9.30
CA ARG A 82 0.39 -8.01 10.12
C ARG A 82 0.12 -6.65 9.50
N SER A 83 -1.03 -6.09 9.84
CA SER A 83 -1.47 -4.78 9.36
C SER A 83 -2.44 -4.16 10.35
N VAL A 84 -2.32 -2.84 10.55
CA VAL A 84 -3.25 -2.05 11.36
C VAL A 84 -4.64 -1.92 10.72
N LEU A 85 -4.80 -2.28 9.44
CA LEU A 85 -6.08 -2.25 8.74
C LEU A 85 -6.08 -3.27 7.58
N VAL A 86 -6.88 -4.31 7.69
CA VAL A 86 -6.98 -5.37 6.65
C VAL A 86 -8.33 -5.40 5.95
N SER A 87 -9.40 -4.93 6.60
CA SER A 87 -10.71 -4.80 5.97
C SER A 87 -11.56 -3.71 6.62
N VAL A 88 -12.55 -3.24 5.88
CA VAL A 88 -13.52 -2.22 6.25
C VAL A 88 -14.92 -2.70 5.87
N GLU A 89 -15.90 -2.40 6.72
CA GLU A 89 -17.30 -2.71 6.53
C GLU A 89 -17.99 -1.59 5.74
N LEU A 90 -18.87 -1.97 4.81
CA LEU A 90 -19.70 -1.03 4.04
C LEU A 90 -20.80 -0.36 4.89
N ALA A 91 -21.13 -0.95 6.04
CA ALA A 91 -22.04 -0.40 7.06
C ALA A 91 -21.72 -1.04 8.43
N PRO A 92 -21.95 -0.33 9.56
CA PRO A 92 -22.53 1.01 9.67
C PRO A 92 -21.51 2.15 9.51
N VAL A 93 -21.94 3.26 8.91
CA VAL A 93 -21.14 4.48 8.69
C VAL A 93 -21.50 5.53 9.74
N ARG A 94 -20.51 6.07 10.45
CA ARG A 94 -20.70 7.13 11.45
C ARG A 94 -20.39 8.50 10.87
N THR A 95 -21.18 9.51 11.22
CA THR A 95 -21.02 10.91 10.79
C THR A 95 -21.33 11.89 11.93
N LEU A 96 -20.76 13.10 11.88
CA LEU A 96 -21.11 14.20 12.81
C LEU A 96 -22.47 14.86 12.49
N ALA A 97 -23.03 14.58 11.31
CA ALA A 97 -24.34 15.03 10.82
C ALA A 97 -25.18 13.78 10.45
N PRO A 98 -26.44 13.86 9.96
CA PRO A 98 -27.34 12.72 9.98
C PRO A 98 -26.77 11.50 9.27
N GLU A 99 -27.11 10.30 9.78
CA GLU A 99 -26.57 9.01 9.35
C GLU A 99 -26.46 8.89 7.83
N MET A 100 -25.30 8.42 7.37
CA MET A 100 -25.09 8.08 5.97
C MET A 100 -25.72 6.72 5.67
N PRO A 101 -26.37 6.56 4.50
CA PRO A 101 -26.82 5.25 4.07
C PRO A 101 -25.62 4.30 3.91
N PRO A 102 -25.84 2.97 3.96
CA PRO A 102 -24.82 1.98 3.65
C PRO A 102 -24.10 2.28 2.33
N LEU A 103 -22.79 2.06 2.31
CA LEU A 103 -22.00 2.19 1.10
C LEU A 103 -22.12 0.92 0.24
N ARG A 104 -21.81 1.06 -1.04
CA ARG A 104 -21.54 -0.05 -1.96
C ARG A 104 -20.21 0.21 -2.64
N LEU A 105 -19.63 -0.85 -3.19
CA LEU A 105 -18.42 -0.77 -3.98
C LEU A 105 -18.72 -1.15 -5.44
N GLU A 106 -18.57 -0.20 -6.35
CA GLU A 106 -18.82 -0.37 -7.79
C GLU A 106 -17.53 -0.10 -8.55
N GLY A 107 -16.93 -1.13 -9.16
CA GLY A 107 -15.70 -0.97 -9.94
C GLY A 107 -14.53 -0.31 -9.19
N GLY A 108 -14.45 -0.45 -7.87
CA GLY A 108 -13.45 0.19 -7.01
C GLY A 108 -13.86 1.56 -6.43
N ARG A 109 -15.06 2.04 -6.74
CA ARG A 109 -15.62 3.30 -6.22
C ARG A 109 -16.61 3.04 -5.09
N LEU A 110 -16.39 3.72 -3.96
CA LEU A 110 -17.37 3.81 -2.88
C LEU A 110 -18.53 4.72 -3.31
N VAL A 111 -19.73 4.15 -3.35
CA VAL A 111 -20.98 4.84 -3.69
C VAL A 111 -21.97 4.73 -2.53
N ALA A 112 -22.66 5.82 -2.21
CA ALA A 112 -23.73 5.78 -1.22
C ALA A 112 -24.98 5.11 -1.84
N SER A 113 -25.68 4.26 -1.08
CA SER A 113 -26.86 3.54 -1.59
C SER A 113 -28.06 4.44 -1.96
N SER A 114 -28.01 5.76 -1.72
CA SER A 114 -29.06 6.72 -2.06
C SER A 114 -28.59 7.76 -3.07
N ALA A 115 -29.47 8.18 -3.98
CA ALA A 115 -29.22 9.23 -4.99
C ALA A 115 -28.85 10.62 -4.42
N ALA A 116 -28.98 10.84 -3.12
CA ALA A 116 -28.39 12.00 -2.47
C ALA A 116 -26.88 11.78 -2.33
N SER A 117 -26.11 12.36 -3.27
CA SER A 117 -24.65 12.47 -3.22
C SER A 117 -24.21 13.28 -1.98
N ARG A 118 -24.33 12.69 -0.79
CA ARG A 118 -23.65 13.21 0.40
C ARG A 118 -22.15 12.96 0.25
N SER A 119 -21.36 13.93 0.66
CA SER A 119 -19.90 13.81 0.63
C SER A 119 -19.46 12.63 1.50
N LEU A 120 -18.72 11.68 0.92
CA LEU A 120 -18.04 10.60 1.66
C LEU A 120 -16.99 11.17 2.63
N VAL A 121 -16.47 12.37 2.35
CA VAL A 121 -15.48 13.04 3.18
C VAL A 121 -16.10 13.42 4.53
N GLY A 122 -15.39 13.08 5.60
CA GLY A 122 -15.81 13.25 6.98
C GLY A 122 -16.57 12.06 7.56
N THR A 123 -16.80 10.99 6.79
CA THR A 123 -17.38 9.75 7.32
C THR A 123 -16.36 8.92 8.08
N VAL A 124 -16.82 8.16 9.07
CA VAL A 124 -16.00 7.19 9.80
C VAL A 124 -16.59 5.79 9.56
N LEU A 125 -15.75 4.91 9.03
CA LEU A 125 -16.04 3.52 8.74
C LEU A 125 -15.47 2.62 9.84
N ARG A 126 -16.06 1.44 10.00
CA ARG A 126 -15.53 0.40 10.88
C ARG A 126 -14.65 -0.54 10.07
N GLY A 127 -13.42 -0.75 10.52
CA GLY A 127 -12.50 -1.73 9.99
C GLY A 127 -11.97 -2.64 11.07
N VAL A 128 -11.09 -3.54 10.67
CA VAL A 128 -10.40 -4.49 11.55
C VAL A 128 -8.92 -4.56 11.19
N SER A 129 -8.07 -4.78 12.20
CA SER A 129 -6.65 -5.10 12.02
C SER A 129 -6.44 -6.59 11.71
N SER A 130 -5.21 -6.98 11.39
CA SER A 130 -4.85 -8.40 11.20
C SER A 130 -5.08 -9.25 12.46
N ASP A 131 -5.11 -8.64 13.63
CA ASP A 131 -5.33 -9.32 14.92
C ASP A 131 -6.82 -9.36 15.31
N GLY A 132 -7.71 -8.95 14.40
CA GLY A 132 -9.16 -8.89 14.63
C GLY A 132 -9.62 -7.73 15.50
N GLN A 133 -8.74 -6.78 15.85
CA GLN A 133 -9.11 -5.62 16.65
C GLN A 133 -9.90 -4.61 15.81
N PRO A 134 -10.96 -3.99 16.36
CA PRO A 134 -11.71 -2.96 15.64
C PRO A 134 -10.87 -1.70 15.45
N VAL A 135 -11.01 -1.10 14.27
CA VAL A 135 -10.28 0.10 13.85
C VAL A 135 -11.28 1.06 13.26
N GLU A 136 -11.28 2.31 13.71
CA GLU A 136 -12.08 3.35 13.06
C GLU A 136 -11.27 4.01 11.96
N VAL A 137 -11.90 4.24 10.81
CA VAL A 137 -11.25 4.80 9.62
C VAL A 137 -12.05 5.99 9.09
N ALA A 138 -11.49 7.18 9.17
CA ALA A 138 -12.07 8.39 8.62
C ALA A 138 -11.70 8.53 7.13
N VAL A 139 -12.69 8.85 6.28
CA VAL A 139 -12.43 9.26 4.89
C VAL A 139 -12.24 10.77 4.85
N CYS A 140 -11.06 11.23 4.48
CA CYS A 140 -10.63 12.63 4.54
C CYS A 140 -10.53 13.30 3.17
N GLY A 141 -10.61 12.54 2.09
CA GLY A 141 -10.62 13.06 0.73
C GLY A 141 -11.02 11.97 -0.27
N ALA A 142 -11.52 12.39 -1.42
CA ALA A 142 -11.81 11.50 -2.54
C ALA A 142 -11.54 12.27 -3.84
N GLU A 143 -10.71 11.72 -4.72
CA GLU A 143 -10.32 12.35 -5.98
C GLU A 143 -10.13 11.30 -7.09
N PRO A 144 -10.57 11.55 -8.33
CA PRO A 144 -10.28 10.64 -9.44
C PRO A 144 -8.76 10.44 -9.62
N SER A 145 -8.35 9.24 -10.04
CA SER A 145 -6.94 8.98 -10.33
C SER A 145 -6.50 9.72 -11.60
N PRO A 146 -5.36 10.44 -11.56
CA PRO A 146 -4.73 10.94 -12.77
C PRO A 146 -4.45 9.77 -13.72
N GLY A 147 -4.87 9.91 -14.99
CA GLY A 147 -4.65 8.90 -16.03
C GLY A 147 -5.64 7.74 -16.08
N ASP A 148 -6.52 7.59 -15.08
CA ASP A 148 -7.56 6.56 -15.07
C ASP A 148 -8.77 7.00 -14.24
N SER A 149 -9.77 7.58 -14.90
CA SER A 149 -10.96 8.13 -14.23
C SER A 149 -11.88 7.07 -13.61
N GLU A 150 -11.67 5.78 -13.90
CA GLU A 150 -12.40 4.69 -13.24
C GLU A 150 -11.92 4.48 -11.80
N LEU A 151 -10.68 4.86 -11.49
CA LEU A 151 -10.09 4.76 -10.17
C LEU A 151 -10.34 6.04 -9.37
N VAL A 152 -10.65 5.87 -8.08
CA VAL A 152 -10.77 6.98 -7.12
C VAL A 152 -9.79 6.75 -5.99
N TRP A 153 -8.92 7.73 -5.77
CA TRP A 153 -8.05 7.79 -4.61
C TRP A 153 -8.81 8.35 -3.42
N TYR A 154 -8.69 7.68 -2.28
CA TYR A 154 -9.18 8.18 -1.02
C TYR A 154 -8.03 8.58 -0.12
N ARG A 155 -8.11 9.74 0.52
CA ARG A 155 -7.28 10.07 1.69
C ARG A 155 -8.00 9.54 2.91
N ILE A 156 -7.30 8.80 3.76
CA ILE A 156 -7.88 8.21 4.97
C ILE A 156 -7.00 8.47 6.19
N GLU A 157 -7.63 8.51 7.37
CA GLU A 157 -6.94 8.42 8.65
C GLU A 157 -7.56 7.28 9.45
N ALA A 158 -6.75 6.52 10.18
CA ALA A 158 -7.19 5.50 11.11
C ALA A 158 -6.89 5.94 12.55
N TRP A 159 -7.74 5.56 13.49
CA TRP A 159 -7.50 5.85 14.89
C TRP A 159 -6.37 5.00 15.45
N ASN A 160 -5.29 5.66 15.88
CA ASN A 160 -4.21 5.05 16.65
C ASN A 160 -4.58 5.08 18.14
N PRO A 161 -4.90 3.93 18.78
CA PRO A 161 -5.29 3.89 20.19
C PRO A 161 -4.11 4.13 21.15
N VAL A 162 -2.86 3.92 20.70
CA VAL A 162 -1.65 4.14 21.50
C VAL A 162 -1.35 5.63 21.62
N ALA A 163 -1.33 6.33 20.48
CA ALA A 163 -1.06 7.76 20.44
C ALA A 163 -2.31 8.63 20.64
N GLN A 164 -3.49 8.02 20.69
CA GLN A 164 -4.80 8.69 20.78
C GLN A 164 -4.99 9.80 19.74
N GLN A 165 -4.67 9.48 18.49
CA GLN A 165 -4.77 10.41 17.37
C GLN A 165 -5.21 9.71 16.08
N TRP A 166 -5.79 10.48 15.18
CA TRP A 166 -6.02 10.07 13.81
C TRP A 166 -4.73 10.21 13.01
N GLU A 167 -4.34 9.16 12.30
CA GLU A 167 -3.11 9.13 11.50
C GLU A 167 -3.35 8.44 10.17
N ASN A 168 -2.62 8.83 9.13
CA ASN A 168 -2.58 8.04 7.90
C ASN A 168 -2.01 6.64 8.21
N PRO A 169 -2.80 5.56 8.03
CA PRO A 169 -2.34 4.20 8.31
C PRO A 169 -1.36 3.69 7.24
N CYS A 170 -1.31 4.33 6.07
CA CYS A 170 -0.38 3.99 5.00
C CYS A 170 1.03 4.45 5.34
N VAL A 171 2.03 3.62 5.03
CA VAL A 171 3.42 3.97 5.31
C VAL A 171 3.92 4.93 4.25
N ALA A 172 4.38 6.11 4.66
CA ALA A 172 4.95 7.10 3.77
C ALA A 172 6.30 6.65 3.19
N SER A 173 6.64 7.24 2.05
CA SER A 173 7.82 6.88 1.26
C SER A 173 8.36 8.10 0.52
N ASN A 174 9.64 8.11 0.14
CA ASN A 174 10.24 9.29 -0.52
C ASN A 174 9.51 9.68 -1.83
N GLN A 175 8.98 8.72 -2.57
CA GLN A 175 8.25 9.01 -3.82
C GLN A 175 6.76 9.26 -3.57
N ILE A 176 6.20 8.76 -2.45
CA ILE A 176 4.80 8.97 -2.06
C ILE A 176 4.77 9.34 -0.56
N PRO A 177 4.99 10.63 -0.22
CA PRO A 177 5.09 11.08 1.17
C PRO A 177 3.74 11.15 1.89
N ASP A 178 2.63 11.24 1.16
CA ASP A 178 1.26 11.15 1.69
C ASP A 178 0.45 10.13 0.87
N PRO A 179 0.60 8.82 1.16
CA PRO A 179 -0.05 7.79 0.37
C PRO A 179 -1.57 7.81 0.55
N ARG A 180 -2.27 7.65 -0.57
CA ARG A 180 -3.73 7.47 -0.63
C ARG A 180 -4.07 5.98 -0.67
N VAL A 181 -5.35 5.65 -0.72
CA VAL A 181 -5.83 4.27 -0.87
C VAL A 181 -6.79 4.12 -2.05
N LEU A 182 -6.80 2.92 -2.65
CA LEU A 182 -7.90 2.44 -3.49
C LEU A 182 -8.82 1.56 -2.65
N ALA A 183 -10.12 1.58 -2.96
CA ALA A 183 -11.08 0.64 -2.38
C ALA A 183 -11.20 -0.60 -3.28
N VAL A 184 -11.02 -1.78 -2.69
CA VAL A 184 -10.95 -3.06 -3.43
C VAL A 184 -11.91 -4.05 -2.80
N ARG A 185 -12.71 -4.74 -3.60
CA ARG A 185 -13.70 -5.70 -3.12
C ARG A 185 -13.04 -6.87 -2.40
N GLY A 186 -13.68 -7.36 -1.34
CA GLY A 186 -13.20 -8.49 -0.56
C GLY A 186 -12.06 -8.11 0.38
N VAL A 187 -11.46 -9.13 0.97
CA VAL A 187 -10.45 -9.00 2.02
C VAL A 187 -9.22 -9.82 1.67
N TRP A 188 -8.06 -9.38 2.14
CA TRP A 188 -6.85 -10.19 2.14
C TRP A 188 -6.55 -10.60 3.59
N ASP A 189 -6.10 -11.84 3.79
CA ASP A 189 -5.64 -12.32 5.09
C ASP A 189 -4.11 -12.23 5.23
N GLY A 190 -3.58 -12.65 6.39
CA GLY A 190 -2.13 -12.67 6.65
C GLY A 190 -1.34 -13.61 5.73
N SER A 191 -2.01 -14.61 5.11
CA SER A 191 -1.38 -15.43 4.07
C SER A 191 -1.33 -14.69 2.74
N GLY A 192 -2.00 -13.55 2.58
CA GLY A 192 -2.13 -12.82 1.33
C GLY A 192 -3.14 -13.43 0.36
N ALA A 193 -4.02 -14.32 0.82
CA ALA A 193 -5.12 -14.85 0.01
C ALA A 193 -6.28 -13.85 -0.02
N HIS A 194 -6.79 -13.57 -1.21
CA HIS A 194 -8.03 -12.81 -1.39
C HIS A 194 -9.24 -13.69 -1.08
N GLN A 195 -10.22 -13.11 -0.41
CA GLN A 195 -11.51 -13.73 -0.12
C GLN A 195 -12.64 -12.73 -0.37
N GLU A 196 -13.65 -13.16 -1.11
CA GLU A 196 -14.90 -12.41 -1.27
C GLU A 196 -15.73 -12.53 0.01
N VAL A 197 -15.82 -11.43 0.75
CA VAL A 197 -16.61 -11.35 1.99
C VAL A 197 -17.68 -10.29 1.83
N ALA A 198 -18.95 -10.72 1.84
CA ALA A 198 -20.08 -9.82 1.65
C ALA A 198 -20.06 -8.67 2.67
N GLY A 199 -20.30 -7.45 2.19
CA GLY A 199 -20.30 -6.26 3.05
C GLY A 199 -18.91 -5.76 3.48
N ARG A 200 -17.82 -6.43 3.07
CA ARG A 200 -16.45 -6.03 3.42
C ARG A 200 -15.61 -5.74 2.18
N PHE A 201 -14.66 -4.85 2.37
CA PHE A 201 -13.72 -4.43 1.34
C PHE A 201 -12.37 -4.05 1.97
N THR A 202 -11.36 -3.89 1.13
CA THR A 202 -10.00 -3.50 1.52
C THR A 202 -9.71 -2.08 1.07
N LEU A 203 -9.13 -1.27 1.95
CA LEU A 203 -8.50 0.00 1.59
C LEU A 203 -7.01 -0.24 1.40
N ALA A 204 -6.58 -0.36 0.15
CA ALA A 204 -5.21 -0.70 -0.22
C ALA A 204 -4.39 0.57 -0.49
N CYS A 205 -3.30 0.77 0.25
CA CYS A 205 -2.43 1.94 0.12
C CYS A 205 -1.76 2.01 -1.26
N GLU A 206 -1.47 3.23 -1.71
CA GLU A 206 -0.90 3.55 -3.02
C GLU A 206 0.44 2.84 -3.30
N ASN A 207 1.22 2.63 -2.25
CA ASN A 207 2.49 1.90 -2.28
C ASN A 207 2.36 0.40 -1.97
N GLY A 208 1.16 -0.08 -1.61
CA GLY A 208 0.86 -1.49 -1.35
C GLY A 208 0.74 -2.32 -2.63
N VAL A 209 1.05 -3.62 -2.52
CA VAL A 209 1.07 -4.52 -3.69
C VAL A 209 -0.30 -4.71 -4.33
N ILE A 210 -1.38 -4.74 -3.53
CA ILE A 210 -2.76 -4.82 -4.05
C ILE A 210 -3.01 -3.69 -5.06
N THR A 211 -2.63 -2.46 -4.70
CA THR A 211 -2.78 -1.26 -5.53
C THR A 211 -1.82 -1.25 -6.70
N LYS A 212 -0.56 -1.67 -6.53
CA LYS A 212 0.40 -1.80 -7.63
C LYS A 212 -0.14 -2.70 -8.75
N CYS A 213 -0.69 -3.85 -8.40
CA CYS A 213 -1.28 -4.78 -9.37
C CYS A 213 -2.49 -4.19 -10.12
N ILE A 214 -3.33 -3.39 -9.44
CA ILE A 214 -4.41 -2.65 -10.10
C ILE A 214 -3.82 -1.65 -11.11
N ARG A 215 -2.81 -0.89 -10.71
CA ARG A 215 -2.17 0.13 -11.56
C ARG A 215 -1.37 -0.47 -12.72
N TRP A 216 -0.94 -1.73 -12.61
CA TRP A 216 -0.33 -2.48 -13.71
C TRP A 216 -1.36 -3.07 -14.69
N GLY A 217 -2.66 -2.83 -14.48
CA GLY A 217 -3.74 -3.22 -15.39
C GLY A 217 -4.61 -4.36 -14.89
N TYR A 218 -4.28 -4.99 -13.77
CA TYR A 218 -5.02 -6.12 -13.22
C TYR A 218 -6.12 -5.67 -12.27
N LYS A 219 -7.09 -4.87 -12.73
CA LYS A 219 -8.26 -4.47 -11.92
C LYS A 219 -9.10 -5.73 -11.59
N PRO A 220 -9.25 -6.14 -10.32
CA PRO A 220 -9.88 -7.43 -9.99
C PRO A 220 -11.38 -7.49 -10.32
N TRP A 221 -12.04 -6.35 -10.54
CA TRP A 221 -13.44 -6.25 -10.96
C TRP A 221 -13.63 -6.17 -12.48
N ALA A 222 -12.54 -6.16 -13.26
CA ALA A 222 -12.59 -6.04 -14.71
C ALA A 222 -12.40 -7.39 -15.39
N SER A 223 -12.63 -7.40 -16.70
CA SER A 223 -12.34 -8.51 -17.60
C SER A 223 -11.49 -8.03 -18.78
N HIS A 224 -10.65 -8.92 -19.30
CA HIS A 224 -9.90 -8.70 -20.52
C HIS A 224 -10.24 -9.80 -21.52
N ASN A 225 -10.72 -9.43 -22.72
CA ASN A 225 -11.19 -10.39 -23.74
C ASN A 225 -12.19 -11.44 -23.20
N GLY A 226 -13.11 -11.00 -22.32
CA GLY A 226 -14.11 -11.86 -21.69
C GLY A 226 -13.60 -12.72 -20.52
N GLN A 227 -12.31 -12.70 -20.23
CA GLN A 227 -11.71 -13.42 -19.08
C GLN A 227 -11.62 -12.50 -17.85
N PRO A 228 -12.15 -12.91 -16.68
CA PRO A 228 -12.04 -12.13 -15.45
C PRO A 228 -10.59 -11.93 -15.00
N LEU A 229 -10.27 -10.73 -14.50
CA LEU A 229 -8.91 -10.40 -14.04
C LEU A 229 -8.65 -10.69 -12.56
N ALA A 230 -9.65 -11.16 -11.80
CA ALA A 230 -9.51 -11.39 -10.36
C ALA A 230 -8.37 -12.36 -10.01
N GLU A 231 -8.29 -13.52 -10.67
CA GLU A 231 -7.21 -14.49 -10.42
C GLU A 231 -5.84 -13.96 -10.87
N LEU A 232 -5.80 -13.18 -11.95
CA LEU A 232 -4.57 -12.59 -12.46
C LEU A 232 -4.06 -11.46 -11.54
N HIS A 233 -4.96 -10.67 -10.97
CA HIS A 233 -4.64 -9.71 -9.90
C HIS A 233 -4.06 -10.43 -8.68
N GLN A 234 -4.71 -11.51 -8.24
CA GLN A 234 -4.21 -12.29 -7.10
C GLN A 234 -2.83 -12.90 -7.41
N ALA A 235 -2.62 -13.48 -8.59
CA ALA A 235 -1.30 -13.97 -9.03
C ALA A 235 -0.25 -12.85 -9.09
N CYS A 236 -0.63 -11.65 -9.54
CA CYS A 236 0.23 -10.47 -9.51
C CYS A 236 0.65 -10.12 -8.09
N THR A 237 -0.25 -10.19 -7.10
CA THR A 237 0.14 -9.88 -5.71
C THR A 237 1.18 -10.87 -5.17
N ARG A 238 1.06 -12.16 -5.53
CA ARG A 238 2.06 -13.18 -5.21
C ARG A 238 3.40 -12.88 -5.87
N MET A 239 3.38 -12.62 -7.18
CA MET A 239 4.57 -12.33 -7.99
C MET A 239 5.31 -11.08 -7.52
N ALA A 240 4.58 -9.99 -7.25
CA ALA A 240 5.17 -8.72 -6.82
C ALA A 240 5.94 -8.86 -5.50
N ARG A 241 5.44 -9.72 -4.60
CA ARG A 241 6.05 -10.06 -3.31
C ARG A 241 7.03 -11.23 -3.38
N ALA A 242 7.16 -11.85 -4.55
CA ALA A 242 7.87 -13.10 -4.72
C ALA A 242 7.41 -14.19 -3.72
N ASP A 243 6.11 -14.24 -3.41
CA ASP A 243 5.51 -15.18 -2.45
C ASP A 243 5.35 -16.57 -3.08
N TYR A 244 6.48 -17.25 -3.25
CA TYR A 244 6.59 -18.52 -3.96
C TYR A 244 5.68 -19.58 -3.36
N CYS A 245 5.62 -19.65 -2.03
CA CYS A 245 4.84 -20.63 -1.30
C CYS A 245 3.34 -20.28 -1.21
N GLY A 246 2.95 -19.04 -1.55
CA GLY A 246 1.57 -18.56 -1.42
C GLY A 246 1.10 -18.45 0.02
N ASN A 247 2.02 -18.28 0.97
CA ASN A 247 1.75 -18.31 2.41
C ASN A 247 1.89 -16.93 3.06
N GLY A 248 2.08 -15.88 2.26
CA GLY A 248 2.20 -14.51 2.72
C GLY A 248 3.64 -14.10 2.99
N GLN A 249 4.63 -14.98 2.86
CA GLN A 249 6.04 -14.60 2.98
C GLN A 249 6.48 -13.77 1.76
N ASN A 250 7.09 -12.61 2.02
CA ASN A 250 7.67 -11.77 0.98
C ASN A 250 9.17 -12.07 0.82
N HIS A 251 9.61 -12.13 -0.44
CA HIS A 251 11.01 -12.27 -0.84
C HIS A 251 11.47 -11.19 -1.81
N THR A 252 10.61 -10.21 -2.09
CA THR A 252 11.01 -9.02 -2.83
C THR A 252 11.69 -8.05 -1.87
N ARG A 253 12.75 -7.40 -2.35
CA ARG A 253 13.30 -6.20 -1.69
C ARG A 253 12.71 -4.97 -2.33
N GLN A 254 12.71 -3.86 -1.60
CA GLN A 254 12.21 -2.63 -2.18
C GLN A 254 12.97 -2.24 -3.46
N ASP A 255 12.25 -1.64 -4.40
CA ASP A 255 12.74 -1.15 -5.70
C ASP A 255 13.34 -2.25 -6.59
N THR A 256 13.01 -3.53 -6.30
CA THR A 256 13.42 -4.62 -7.19
C THR A 256 12.68 -4.52 -8.51
N ALA A 257 13.43 -4.27 -9.59
CA ALA A 257 12.91 -4.24 -10.95
C ALA A 257 12.45 -5.64 -11.38
N ILE A 258 11.29 -5.69 -12.01
CA ILE A 258 10.71 -6.89 -12.62
C ILE A 258 10.09 -6.56 -13.96
N ASP A 259 10.10 -7.55 -14.85
CA ASP A 259 9.31 -7.56 -16.07
C ASP A 259 8.25 -8.65 -15.92
N MET A 260 6.98 -8.27 -15.99
CA MET A 260 5.86 -9.18 -15.85
C MET A 260 5.06 -9.22 -17.14
N TYR A 261 4.53 -10.39 -17.44
CA TYR A 261 3.73 -10.62 -18.64
C TYR A 261 2.79 -11.79 -18.39
N ASP A 262 1.65 -11.76 -19.06
CA ASP A 262 0.57 -12.70 -18.84
C ASP A 262 0.05 -13.30 -20.15
N ARG A 263 -0.66 -14.43 -20.00
CA ARG A 263 -1.23 -15.15 -21.15
C ARG A 263 -2.47 -14.49 -21.73
N LEU A 264 -3.09 -13.54 -21.01
CA LEU A 264 -4.27 -12.82 -21.49
C LEU A 264 -3.90 -11.64 -22.39
N GLY A 265 -2.64 -11.20 -22.37
CA GLY A 265 -2.14 -10.09 -23.18
C GLY A 265 -2.40 -8.73 -22.55
N VAL A 266 -2.66 -8.65 -21.23
CA VAL A 266 -2.75 -7.36 -20.53
C VAL A 266 -1.37 -6.70 -20.51
N LEU A 267 -0.32 -7.46 -20.19
CA LEU A 267 1.07 -7.05 -20.32
C LEU A 267 1.86 -8.02 -21.20
N ALA A 268 2.57 -7.47 -22.18
CA ALA A 268 3.52 -8.19 -23.01
C ALA A 268 4.94 -8.10 -22.42
N ARG A 269 5.77 -9.11 -22.71
CA ARG A 269 7.16 -9.12 -22.26
C ARG A 269 7.92 -7.92 -22.80
N THR A 270 8.70 -7.26 -21.93
CA THR A 270 9.58 -6.16 -22.33
C THR A 270 10.75 -6.68 -23.17
N THR A 271 10.84 -6.23 -24.43
CA THR A 271 11.93 -6.58 -25.37
C THR A 271 12.94 -5.45 -25.57
N GLU A 272 12.60 -4.23 -25.15
CA GLU A 272 13.42 -3.04 -25.34
C GLU A 272 14.20 -2.68 -24.07
N ARG A 273 15.41 -2.17 -24.27
CA ARG A 273 16.27 -1.66 -23.19
C ARG A 273 15.78 -0.28 -22.74
N SER A 274 15.75 -0.05 -21.43
CA SER A 274 15.47 1.24 -20.80
C SER A 274 16.49 1.54 -19.69
N ALA A 275 16.38 2.72 -19.08
CA ALA A 275 17.22 3.07 -17.93
C ALA A 275 16.99 2.14 -16.72
N ALA A 276 15.77 1.59 -16.57
CA ALA A 276 15.40 0.72 -15.45
C ALA A 276 15.47 -0.78 -15.80
N TRP A 277 15.40 -1.14 -17.09
CA TRP A 277 15.28 -2.52 -17.56
C TRP A 277 16.24 -2.87 -18.70
N ASP A 278 17.03 -3.94 -18.53
CA ASP A 278 17.88 -4.54 -19.55
C ASP A 278 17.47 -6.00 -19.78
N PRO A 279 16.77 -6.31 -20.90
CA PRO A 279 16.32 -7.66 -21.21
C PRO A 279 17.45 -8.70 -21.29
N GLU A 280 18.67 -8.29 -21.65
CA GLU A 280 19.82 -9.20 -21.79
C GLU A 280 20.40 -9.63 -20.43
N ARG A 281 20.20 -8.81 -19.40
CA ARG A 281 20.61 -9.10 -18.02
C ARG A 281 19.54 -9.84 -17.22
N ALA A 282 18.30 -9.78 -17.68
CA ALA A 282 17.18 -10.40 -17.00
C ALA A 282 17.07 -11.89 -17.32
N SER A 283 16.61 -12.66 -16.35
CA SER A 283 16.32 -14.09 -16.52
C SER A 283 14.96 -14.43 -15.95
N PHE A 284 14.35 -15.49 -16.50
CA PHE A 284 13.10 -16.04 -15.99
C PHE A 284 13.23 -16.43 -14.52
N GLU A 285 12.24 -16.03 -13.72
CA GLU A 285 12.20 -16.33 -12.30
C GLU A 285 11.20 -17.43 -12.00
N ALA A 286 9.94 -17.17 -12.31
CA ALA A 286 8.84 -18.05 -11.93
C ALA A 286 7.59 -17.81 -12.78
N ALA A 287 6.73 -18.84 -12.78
CA ALA A 287 5.36 -18.76 -13.25
C ALA A 287 4.42 -18.76 -12.04
N TRP A 288 3.38 -17.93 -12.09
CA TRP A 288 2.57 -17.54 -10.93
C TRP A 288 1.09 -17.83 -11.15
N ALA A 289 0.47 -18.36 -10.11
CA ALA A 289 -0.96 -18.52 -9.94
C ALA A 289 -1.45 -17.79 -8.68
N ALA A 290 -2.76 -17.79 -8.44
CA ALA A 290 -3.39 -17.08 -7.31
C ALA A 290 -2.89 -17.56 -5.93
N ASP A 291 -2.44 -18.81 -5.85
CA ASP A 291 -1.93 -19.48 -4.67
C ASP A 291 -0.40 -19.57 -4.63
N GLY A 292 0.32 -18.75 -5.39
CA GLY A 292 1.80 -18.70 -5.37
C GLY A 292 2.41 -19.21 -6.66
N ALA A 293 3.70 -19.60 -6.61
CA ALA A 293 4.38 -20.05 -7.81
C ALA A 293 3.90 -21.45 -8.24
N SER A 294 3.68 -21.61 -9.54
CA SER A 294 3.44 -22.91 -10.19
C SER A 294 4.75 -23.55 -10.63
N CYS A 295 5.78 -22.74 -10.90
CA CYS A 295 7.10 -23.22 -11.29
C CYS A 295 8.18 -22.19 -10.94
N LEU A 296 9.37 -22.65 -10.54
CA LEU A 296 10.50 -21.82 -10.14
C LEU A 296 11.74 -22.19 -10.96
N ALA A 297 12.40 -21.17 -11.50
CA ALA A 297 13.71 -21.26 -12.15
C ALA A 297 14.83 -20.73 -11.23
N ARG A 298 14.52 -19.70 -10.46
CA ARG A 298 15.42 -19.05 -9.49
C ARG A 298 14.61 -18.23 -8.49
N THR A 299 15.28 -17.80 -7.43
CA THR A 299 14.75 -16.79 -6.51
C THR A 299 15.02 -15.36 -7.02
N ARG A 300 14.19 -14.41 -6.59
CA ARG A 300 14.26 -12.98 -6.89
C ARG A 300 15.61 -12.40 -6.49
N ASP A 301 16.05 -12.75 -5.29
CA ASP A 301 17.28 -12.28 -4.65
C ASP A 301 18.49 -13.20 -4.88
N ARG A 302 18.41 -14.13 -5.83
CA ARG A 302 19.50 -15.04 -6.25
C ARG A 302 20.01 -16.01 -5.17
N ARG A 303 19.31 -16.14 -4.03
CA ARG A 303 19.61 -17.19 -3.05
C ARG A 303 19.28 -18.59 -3.59
N ALA A 304 19.86 -19.60 -2.96
CA ALA A 304 19.63 -21.01 -3.32
C ALA A 304 18.14 -21.40 -3.25
N LEU A 305 17.63 -22.11 -4.26
CA LEU A 305 16.20 -22.50 -4.35
C LEU A 305 15.77 -23.34 -3.15
N GLU A 306 16.67 -24.13 -2.58
CA GLU A 306 16.48 -24.96 -1.40
C GLU A 306 15.99 -24.16 -0.19
N THR A 307 16.29 -22.86 -0.13
CA THR A 307 15.76 -21.99 0.92
C THR A 307 14.24 -21.87 0.84
N VAL A 308 13.68 -21.68 -0.36
CA VAL A 308 12.23 -21.66 -0.60
C VAL A 308 11.62 -23.05 -0.40
N LEU A 309 12.29 -24.11 -0.84
CA LEU A 309 11.80 -25.48 -0.69
C LEU A 309 11.63 -25.87 0.80
N ARG A 310 12.49 -25.36 1.68
CA ARG A 310 12.35 -25.55 3.14
C ARG A 310 11.21 -24.76 3.76
N GLU A 311 10.83 -23.61 3.18
CA GLU A 311 9.72 -22.78 3.68
C GLU A 311 8.35 -23.41 3.42
N CYS A 312 8.21 -24.19 2.35
CA CYS A 312 7.01 -24.97 2.05
C CYS A 312 7.38 -26.37 1.53
N PRO A 313 7.73 -27.31 2.43
CA PRO A 313 8.07 -28.67 2.07
C PRO A 313 6.97 -29.33 1.22
N GLU A 314 7.35 -30.21 0.30
CA GLU A 314 6.46 -30.99 -0.57
C GLU A 314 5.63 -30.19 -1.60
N ARG A 315 5.63 -28.85 -1.51
CA ARG A 315 4.93 -28.00 -2.47
C ARG A 315 5.56 -28.06 -3.85
N PHE A 316 6.88 -28.19 -3.91
CA PHE A 316 7.66 -28.25 -5.15
C PHE A 316 8.44 -29.56 -5.24
N GLN A 317 8.54 -30.07 -6.46
CA GLN A 317 9.39 -31.22 -6.80
C GLN A 317 10.39 -30.82 -7.88
N ALA A 318 11.62 -31.32 -7.76
CA ALA A 318 12.57 -31.29 -8.86
C ALA A 318 12.06 -32.22 -9.97
N GLY A 319 12.09 -31.75 -11.20
CA GLY A 319 11.63 -32.52 -12.36
C GLY A 319 12.42 -32.18 -13.62
N PRO A 320 12.03 -32.75 -14.77
CA PRO A 320 12.58 -32.32 -16.05
C PRO A 320 12.32 -30.83 -16.26
N THR A 321 13.22 -30.17 -16.99
CA THR A 321 13.05 -28.77 -17.37
C THR A 321 11.75 -28.59 -18.14
N VAL A 322 10.90 -27.66 -17.67
CA VAL A 322 9.66 -27.29 -18.35
C VAL A 322 9.92 -26.06 -19.22
N GLU A 323 9.60 -26.17 -20.50
CA GLU A 323 9.67 -25.07 -21.46
C GLU A 323 8.33 -24.32 -21.48
N LEU A 324 8.35 -23.07 -21.06
CA LEU A 324 7.15 -22.22 -21.05
C LEU A 324 7.05 -21.32 -22.29
N GLY A 325 8.06 -21.36 -23.16
CA GLY A 325 8.15 -20.56 -24.38
C GLY A 325 9.02 -19.31 -24.22
N GLN A 326 9.53 -18.80 -25.35
CA GLN A 326 10.40 -17.62 -25.41
C GLN A 326 11.61 -17.68 -24.45
N GLY A 327 12.16 -18.88 -24.25
CA GLY A 327 13.30 -19.12 -23.36
C GLY A 327 12.98 -19.11 -21.86
N ASP A 328 11.71 -19.06 -21.46
CA ASP A 328 11.34 -19.31 -20.06
C ASP A 328 11.38 -20.80 -19.76
N ARG A 329 12.16 -21.15 -18.73
CA ARG A 329 12.44 -22.52 -18.34
C ARG A 329 12.50 -22.62 -16.83
N CYS A 330 11.95 -23.67 -16.24
CA CYS A 330 12.03 -23.92 -14.80
C CYS A 330 12.29 -25.39 -14.49
N THR A 331 12.89 -25.64 -13.32
CA THR A 331 13.32 -26.97 -12.88
C THR A 331 12.60 -27.45 -11.62
N MET A 332 12.01 -26.52 -10.85
CA MET A 332 11.19 -26.83 -9.68
C MET A 332 9.73 -26.58 -10.00
N GLN A 333 8.92 -27.64 -10.00
CA GLN A 333 7.52 -27.59 -10.39
C GLN A 333 6.63 -27.78 -9.18
N ARG A 334 5.50 -27.08 -9.12
CA ARG A 334 4.51 -27.29 -8.07
C ARG A 334 3.84 -28.65 -8.25
N THR A 335 3.78 -29.42 -7.17
CA THR A 335 3.17 -30.75 -7.16
C THR A 335 1.69 -30.67 -7.60
N ARG A 336 1.29 -31.56 -8.52
CA ARG A 336 -0.09 -31.67 -9.07
C ARG A 336 -0.63 -30.43 -9.80
N VAL A 337 0.23 -29.53 -10.26
CA VAL A 337 -0.18 -28.34 -11.04
C VAL A 337 0.66 -28.24 -12.30
N SER A 338 0.02 -28.01 -13.45
CA SER A 338 0.74 -27.76 -14.70
C SER A 338 1.32 -26.33 -14.71
N PRO A 339 2.64 -26.17 -14.87
CA PRO A 339 3.28 -24.85 -15.01
C PRO A 339 2.76 -24.03 -16.19
N GLU A 340 2.36 -24.68 -17.28
CA GLU A 340 1.91 -24.04 -18.53
C GLU A 340 0.57 -23.30 -18.35
N ALA A 341 -0.22 -23.75 -17.36
CA ALA A 341 -1.50 -23.15 -17.00
C ALA A 341 -1.35 -21.88 -16.13
N ALA A 342 -0.14 -21.54 -15.67
CA ALA A 342 0.08 -20.34 -14.88
C ALA A 342 -0.27 -19.08 -15.70
N PRO A 343 -1.17 -18.21 -15.21
CA PRO A 343 -1.64 -17.05 -15.96
C PRO A 343 -0.58 -15.94 -16.08
N LEU A 344 0.35 -15.85 -15.13
CA LEU A 344 1.34 -14.77 -15.03
C LEU A 344 2.76 -15.33 -14.95
N ARG A 345 3.71 -14.61 -15.51
CA ARG A 345 5.14 -14.93 -15.50
C ARG A 345 5.94 -13.67 -15.25
N ASN A 346 7.17 -13.84 -14.75
CA ASN A 346 8.07 -12.70 -14.62
C ASN A 346 9.53 -13.05 -14.87
N ARG A 347 10.29 -12.01 -15.21
CA ARG A 347 11.74 -11.98 -15.23
C ARG A 347 12.24 -10.98 -14.19
N ALA A 348 13.46 -11.21 -13.71
CA ALA A 348 14.20 -10.33 -12.81
C ALA A 348 15.70 -10.40 -13.11
N TYR A 349 16.47 -9.42 -12.64
CA TYR A 349 17.94 -9.37 -12.77
C TYR A 349 18.65 -10.44 -11.95
#